data_AF-A0AAX3PFR4-F1
#
_entry.id   AF-A0AAX3PFR4-F1
#
_cell.length_a   1.000
_cell.length_b   1.000
_cell.length_c   1.000
_cell.angle_alpha   90.00
_cell.angle_beta   90.00
_cell.angle_gamma   90.00
#
_symmetry.space_group_name_H-M   'P 1'
#
loop_
_entity.id
_entity.type
_entity.pdbx_description
1 polymer ?
#
loop_
_entity_poly.entity_id
_entity_poly.type
_entity_poly.pdbx_seq_one_letter_code
_entity_poly.pdbx_strand_id
1 'polypeptide(L)'
;MLKIKGLCLVLCLIVNVFSISYAEQNVSNAFKMQNKYTYSKKIRIIKSDDFDKSFKELLEEGYVSIKSEVFKENTGDYDYKKVVERMNDNAKKIRAELILFSSENQGSSIFQSKTVHAIPRMAGSNKSNNVFNNSLNQDNMDGTYMGAFTRTSSTTKYNVNYLIFFNSRMGIYPVNLSDIDKSNNGLQTGVKAMFIKKNTPADGQIQENDIIIKIGNDDIMNVNSFVESSNSLKSGFITLQILRKGQKINKIIAIN
;
A
#
# COMPACT_ATOMS: atom_id res chain seq x y z
N MET A 1 -37.06 46.74 -2.40
CA MET A 1 -37.32 46.31 -3.80
C MET A 1 -35.98 46.30 -4.53
N LEU A 2 -35.26 45.17 -4.52
CA LEU A 2 -35.20 44.16 -5.59
C LEU A 2 -34.85 44.73 -6.98
N LYS A 3 -33.59 44.55 -7.41
CA LYS A 3 -33.18 43.87 -8.66
C LYS A 3 -31.72 44.21 -8.99
N ILE A 4 -30.81 43.29 -8.71
CA ILE A 4 -29.57 43.14 -9.50
C ILE A 4 -29.69 41.75 -10.11
N LYS A 5 -30.14 41.71 -11.37
CA LYS A 5 -30.07 40.55 -12.24
C LYS A 5 -28.90 40.79 -13.20
N GLY A 6 -28.03 39.79 -13.33
CA GLY A 6 -27.17 39.67 -14.51
C GLY A 6 -25.68 39.86 -14.25
N LEU A 7 -25.07 38.90 -13.56
CA LEU A 7 -23.66 38.56 -13.81
C LEU A 7 -23.43 37.07 -13.48
N CYS A 8 -24.04 36.21 -14.28
CA CYS A 8 -23.85 34.76 -14.21
C CYS A 8 -23.46 34.26 -15.60
N LEU A 9 -22.26 34.62 -16.04
CA LEU A 9 -21.61 34.08 -17.24
C LEU A 9 -20.19 34.66 -17.31
N VAL A 10 -19.27 34.06 -16.55
CA VAL A 10 -17.82 33.86 -16.81
C VAL A 10 -17.22 33.41 -15.46
N LEU A 11 -17.42 32.14 -15.11
CA LEU A 11 -16.59 31.46 -14.10
C LEU A 11 -16.58 29.94 -14.33
N CYS A 12 -16.54 29.53 -15.60
CA CYS A 12 -16.55 28.12 -16.02
C CYS A 12 -15.25 27.68 -16.69
N LEU A 13 -14.11 28.35 -16.46
CA LEU A 13 -12.88 28.10 -17.23
C LEU A 13 -11.57 27.93 -16.44
N ILE A 14 -11.60 27.61 -15.14
CA ILE A 14 -10.34 27.27 -14.40
C ILE A 14 -10.49 26.09 -13.42
N VAL A 15 -11.22 25.03 -13.79
CA VAL A 15 -11.27 23.80 -12.94
C VAL A 15 -10.72 22.56 -13.64
N ASN A 16 -10.07 22.68 -14.80
CA ASN A 16 -9.69 21.50 -15.60
C ASN A 16 -8.22 21.34 -16.00
N VAL A 17 -7.27 21.92 -15.25
CA VAL A 17 -5.86 21.56 -15.40
C VAL A 17 -5.11 21.63 -14.07
N PHE A 18 -5.46 20.78 -13.10
CA PHE A 18 -4.53 20.36 -12.03
C PHE A 18 -4.92 18.97 -11.53
N SER A 19 -5.09 18.01 -12.45
CA SER A 19 -4.93 16.58 -12.13
C SER A 19 -3.43 16.29 -12.03
N ILE A 20 -2.75 16.93 -11.07
CA ILE A 20 -1.37 16.62 -10.72
C ILE A 20 -1.40 15.70 -9.51
N SER A 21 -1.06 14.43 -9.76
CA SER A 21 -0.40 13.49 -8.84
C SER A 21 -0.54 13.78 -7.34
N TYR A 22 -1.72 13.50 -6.75
CA TYR A 22 -1.95 13.59 -5.29
C TYR A 22 -1.51 12.34 -4.51
N ALA A 23 -0.72 11.45 -5.13
CA ALA A 23 -0.22 10.23 -4.47
C ALA A 23 1.19 10.36 -3.87
N GLU A 24 1.93 11.44 -4.14
CA GLU A 24 3.36 11.56 -3.75
C GLU A 24 3.68 12.62 -2.68
N GLN A 25 2.73 13.46 -2.25
CA GLN A 25 3.04 14.58 -1.33
C GLN A 25 2.83 14.33 0.18
N ASN A 26 2.32 13.16 0.60
CA ASN A 26 2.12 12.86 2.03
C ASN A 26 3.28 12.08 2.68
N VAL A 27 4.46 12.06 2.05
CA VAL A 27 5.68 11.56 2.70
C VAL A 27 6.41 12.74 3.35
N SER A 28 6.25 12.84 4.67
CA SER A 28 7.22 13.41 5.62
C SER A 28 7.23 14.91 5.96
N ASN A 29 6.37 15.30 6.92
CA ASN A 29 6.85 16.06 8.10
C ASN A 29 6.88 15.22 9.39
N ALA A 30 6.33 13.99 9.37
CA ALA A 30 6.39 12.96 10.42
C ALA A 30 7.79 12.69 11.00
N PHE A 31 8.83 12.96 10.21
CA PHE A 31 10.18 12.50 10.49
C PHE A 31 11.12 13.56 11.08
N LYS A 32 10.61 14.76 11.43
CA LYS A 32 11.44 15.80 12.05
C LYS A 32 11.64 15.65 13.56
N MET A 33 10.99 14.68 14.22
CA MET A 33 11.14 14.46 15.67
C MET A 33 11.68 13.09 16.06
N GLN A 34 12.35 12.36 15.16
CA GLN A 34 13.29 11.32 15.58
C GLN A 34 14.68 11.95 15.69
N ASN A 35 15.14 12.08 16.93
CA ASN A 35 16.51 12.47 17.27
C ASN A 35 17.54 11.76 16.38
N LYS A 36 18.59 12.51 16.02
CA LYS A 36 19.83 12.06 15.37
C LYS A 36 20.27 10.65 15.82
N TYR A 37 19.83 9.63 15.10
CA TYR A 37 20.43 8.29 15.14
C TYR A 37 20.60 7.82 13.70
N THR A 38 21.81 8.09 13.21
CA THR A 38 22.68 7.25 12.39
C THR A 38 22.03 6.29 11.38
N TYR A 39 22.44 6.48 10.12
CA TYR A 39 22.36 5.52 9.02
C TYR A 39 22.60 4.05 9.45
N SER A 40 21.81 3.14 8.88
CA SER A 40 22.00 1.66 8.76
C SER A 40 21.34 0.71 9.78
N LYS A 41 20.15 1.00 10.33
CA LYS A 41 19.36 -0.10 10.91
C LYS A 41 18.93 -1.04 9.78
N LYS A 42 19.44 -2.28 9.80
CA LYS A 42 19.08 -3.33 8.82
C LYS A 42 17.57 -3.58 8.92
N ILE A 43 16.85 -3.40 7.81
CA ILE A 43 15.42 -3.67 7.73
C ILE A 43 15.20 -5.17 7.96
N ARG A 44 14.35 -5.52 8.94
CA ARG A 44 14.00 -6.91 9.23
C ARG A 44 12.98 -7.38 8.19
N ILE A 45 13.20 -8.55 7.60
CA ILE A 45 12.33 -9.10 6.56
C ILE A 45 11.78 -10.44 7.06
N ILE A 46 10.45 -10.57 7.09
CA ILE A 46 9.73 -11.76 7.53
C ILE A 46 8.83 -12.22 6.40
N LYS A 47 9.09 -13.42 5.89
CA LYS A 47 8.12 -14.15 5.09
C LYS A 47 7.21 -14.92 6.04
N SER A 48 5.90 -14.83 5.87
CA SER A 48 4.93 -15.60 6.64
C SER A 48 4.05 -16.45 5.74
N ASP A 49 3.71 -17.64 6.24
CA ASP A 49 2.71 -18.54 5.67
C ASP A 49 1.31 -18.26 6.23
N ASP A 50 1.21 -17.60 7.40
CA ASP A 50 -0.04 -17.12 8.00
C ASP A 50 0.10 -15.61 8.27
N PHE A 51 -0.26 -14.83 7.26
CA PHE A 51 -0.01 -13.40 7.22
C PHE A 51 -0.73 -12.66 8.36
N ASP A 52 -1.98 -13.01 8.61
CA ASP A 52 -2.82 -12.34 9.61
C ASP A 52 -2.34 -12.63 11.03
N LYS A 53 -1.98 -13.88 11.32
CA LYS A 53 -1.41 -14.25 12.62
C LYS A 53 -0.09 -13.53 12.87
N SER A 54 0.85 -13.58 11.93
CA SER A 54 2.14 -12.90 12.09
C SER A 54 1.98 -11.38 12.21
N PHE A 55 1.03 -10.79 11.49
CA PHE A 55 0.77 -9.37 11.61
C PHE A 55 0.21 -9.01 12.99
N LYS A 56 -0.68 -9.85 13.55
CA LYS A 56 -1.19 -9.67 14.91
C LYS A 56 -0.09 -9.76 15.97
N GLU A 57 0.79 -10.76 15.88
CA GLU A 57 1.95 -10.90 16.78
C GLU A 57 2.85 -9.66 16.73
N LEU A 58 3.08 -9.11 15.53
CA LEU A 58 3.85 -7.87 15.37
C LEU A 58 3.15 -6.64 15.98
N LEU A 59 1.82 -6.53 15.89
CA LEU A 59 1.06 -5.48 16.57
C LEU A 59 1.23 -5.56 18.09
N GLU A 60 1.23 -6.78 18.64
CA GLU A 60 1.47 -7.03 20.07
C GLU A 60 2.90 -6.68 20.50
N GLU A 61 3.89 -6.93 19.63
CA GLU A 61 5.29 -6.49 19.82
C GLU A 61 5.47 -4.96 19.70
N GLY A 62 4.49 -4.25 19.15
CA GLY A 62 4.49 -2.80 19.04
C GLY A 62 4.77 -2.25 17.63
N TYR A 63 4.63 -3.07 16.60
CA TYR A 63 4.78 -2.64 15.20
C TYR A 63 3.43 -2.27 14.58
N VAL A 64 3.39 -1.18 13.81
CA VAL A 64 2.19 -0.77 13.05
C VAL A 64 2.48 -0.67 11.57
N SER A 65 1.49 -1.03 10.73
CA SER A 65 1.62 -0.95 9.27
C SER A 65 1.42 0.49 8.79
N ILE A 66 2.48 1.09 8.26
CA ILE A 66 2.45 2.44 7.66
C ILE A 66 2.10 2.41 6.17
N LYS A 67 2.25 1.23 5.55
CA LYS A 67 1.87 0.98 4.17
C LYS A 67 1.59 -0.52 3.98
N SER A 68 0.51 -0.82 3.27
CA SER A 68 0.17 -2.17 2.84
C SER A 68 -0.04 -2.15 1.33
N GLU A 69 0.48 -3.15 0.61
CA GLU A 69 0.26 -3.26 -0.83
C GLU A 69 0.27 -4.72 -1.31
N VAL A 70 -0.40 -4.96 -2.44
CA VAL A 70 -0.23 -6.20 -3.21
C VAL A 70 0.88 -5.99 -4.22
N PHE A 71 2.06 -6.48 -3.90
CA PHE A 71 3.24 -6.40 -4.75
C PHE A 71 3.18 -7.51 -5.80
N LYS A 72 3.26 -7.16 -7.09
CA LYS A 72 3.12 -8.12 -8.20
C LYS A 72 4.41 -8.18 -9.00
N GLU A 73 4.93 -9.38 -9.22
CA GLU A 73 6.12 -9.57 -10.04
C GLU A 73 6.03 -10.77 -10.97
N ASN A 74 6.62 -10.64 -12.16
CA ASN A 74 6.74 -11.75 -13.10
C ASN A 74 7.87 -12.67 -12.66
N THR A 75 7.51 -13.77 -12.00
CA THR A 75 8.46 -14.74 -11.43
C THR A 75 9.06 -15.68 -12.47
N GLY A 76 8.60 -15.64 -13.74
CA GLY A 76 9.18 -16.44 -14.82
C GLY A 76 10.66 -16.14 -15.08
N ASP A 77 11.07 -14.87 -14.92
CA ASP A 77 12.44 -14.39 -15.20
C ASP A 77 13.17 -13.80 -13.96
N TYR A 78 12.48 -13.61 -12.84
CA TYR A 78 13.03 -12.94 -11.65
C TYR A 78 13.26 -13.92 -10.49
N ASP A 79 14.51 -13.94 -10.01
CA ASP A 79 14.90 -14.59 -8.75
C ASP A 79 14.13 -13.95 -7.57
N TYR A 80 13.61 -14.80 -6.68
CA TYR A 80 13.01 -14.41 -5.39
C TYR A 80 13.87 -13.39 -4.64
N LYS A 81 15.20 -13.48 -4.75
CA LYS A 81 16.12 -12.48 -4.19
C LYS A 81 15.86 -11.05 -4.68
N LYS A 82 15.58 -10.86 -5.97
CA LYS A 82 15.30 -9.55 -6.58
C LYS A 82 13.96 -8.99 -6.11
N VAL A 83 12.96 -9.85 -5.88
CA VAL A 83 11.67 -9.45 -5.31
C VAL A 83 11.87 -8.86 -3.92
N VAL A 84 12.61 -9.56 -3.07
CA VAL A 84 12.92 -9.11 -1.70
C VAL A 84 13.77 -7.83 -1.72
N GLU A 85 14.72 -7.69 -2.65
CA GLU A 85 15.53 -6.48 -2.82
C GLU A 85 14.67 -5.26 -3.15
N ARG A 86 13.67 -5.40 -4.05
CA ARG A 86 12.75 -4.31 -4.38
C ARG A 86 11.83 -3.94 -3.22
N MET A 87 11.33 -4.92 -2.47
CA MET A 87 10.58 -4.65 -1.23
C MET A 87 11.46 -3.88 -0.23
N ASN A 88 12.73 -4.29 -0.09
CA ASN A 88 13.70 -3.61 0.78
C ASN A 88 13.97 -2.16 0.35
N ASP A 89 14.08 -1.89 -0.95
CA ASP A 89 14.26 -0.52 -1.46
C ASP A 89 13.01 0.35 -1.25
N ASN A 90 11.82 -0.21 -1.42
CA ASN A 90 10.57 0.48 -1.07
C ASN A 90 10.51 0.79 0.42
N ALA A 91 10.89 -0.16 1.28
CA ALA A 91 10.93 0.02 2.72
C ALA A 91 11.88 1.14 3.14
N LYS A 92 13.07 1.24 2.53
CA LYS A 92 14.01 2.35 2.76
C LYS A 92 13.39 3.71 2.43
N LYS A 93 12.68 3.83 1.30
CA LYS A 93 12.06 5.09 0.85
C LYS A 93 11.04 5.62 1.85
N ILE A 94 10.24 4.72 2.43
CA ILE A 94 9.20 5.08 3.41
C ILE A 94 9.67 4.91 4.86
N ARG A 95 10.97 4.63 5.06
CA ARG A 95 11.63 4.47 6.37
C ARG A 95 10.96 3.40 7.25
N ALA A 96 10.50 2.31 6.63
CA ALA A 96 10.03 1.15 7.36
C ALA A 96 11.20 0.40 8.00
N GLU A 97 10.96 -0.15 9.18
CA GLU A 97 11.93 -0.93 9.95
C GLU A 97 11.78 -2.43 9.73
N LEU A 98 10.57 -2.87 9.36
CA LEU A 98 10.22 -4.27 9.16
C LEU A 98 9.35 -4.44 7.92
N ILE A 99 9.57 -5.53 7.17
CA ILE A 99 8.73 -5.99 6.08
C ILE A 99 8.13 -7.33 6.49
N LEU A 100 6.80 -7.41 6.53
CA LEU A 100 6.08 -8.67 6.61
C LEU A 100 5.47 -8.95 5.24
N PHE A 101 5.70 -10.12 4.67
CA PHE A 101 5.07 -10.49 3.41
C PHE A 101 4.69 -11.97 3.34
N SER A 102 3.68 -12.27 2.53
CA SER A 102 3.28 -13.64 2.17
C SER A 102 3.10 -13.76 0.66
N SER A 103 3.15 -14.98 0.14
CA SER A 103 2.94 -15.29 -1.27
C SER A 103 1.58 -15.96 -1.52
N GLU A 104 0.52 -15.50 -0.85
CA GLU A 104 -0.82 -16.06 -1.03
C GLU A 104 -1.45 -15.57 -2.34
N ASN A 105 -1.96 -16.53 -3.12
CA ASN A 105 -2.39 -16.44 -4.52
C ASN A 105 -1.25 -16.48 -5.56
N GLN A 106 -0.67 -17.67 -5.74
CA GLN A 106 -0.02 -18.07 -7.00
C GLN A 106 -1.08 -18.20 -8.12
N GLY A 107 -1.69 -17.08 -8.50
CA GLY A 107 -2.52 -17.00 -9.68
C GLY A 107 -1.65 -16.75 -10.90
N SER A 108 -1.21 -17.83 -11.55
CA SER A 108 -0.59 -17.74 -12.88
C SER A 108 -1.62 -17.21 -13.87
N SER A 109 -1.65 -15.90 -14.09
CA SER A 109 -2.41 -15.32 -15.19
C SER A 109 -1.63 -15.55 -16.48
N ILE A 110 -1.99 -16.59 -17.23
CA ILE A 110 -1.42 -16.85 -18.56
C ILE A 110 -1.85 -15.70 -19.49
N PHE A 111 -0.92 -14.79 -19.81
CA PHE A 111 -1.15 -13.77 -20.82
C PHE A 111 -0.79 -14.30 -22.20
N GLN A 112 -1.77 -14.80 -22.98
CA GLN A 112 -1.53 -15.16 -24.38
C GLN A 112 -1.44 -13.89 -25.24
N SER A 113 -0.23 -13.42 -25.53
CA SER A 113 -0.01 -12.41 -26.57
C SER A 113 0.25 -13.10 -27.90
N LYS A 114 -0.71 -13.06 -28.82
CA LYS A 114 -0.50 -13.45 -30.23
C LYS A 114 0.07 -12.25 -30.98
N THR A 115 1.39 -12.21 -31.15
CA THR A 115 2.03 -11.25 -32.06
C THR A 115 2.15 -11.85 -33.45
N VAL A 116 1.67 -11.12 -34.45
CA VAL A 116 1.93 -11.39 -35.86
C VAL A 116 3.27 -10.75 -36.22
N HIS A 117 4.19 -11.52 -36.80
CA HIS A 117 5.39 -10.97 -37.42
C HIS A 117 5.41 -11.32 -38.90
N ALA A 118 5.47 -10.29 -39.74
CA ALA A 118 5.79 -10.43 -41.15
C ALA A 118 7.31 -10.49 -41.29
N ILE A 119 7.85 -11.58 -41.84
CA ILE A 119 9.27 -11.70 -42.15
C ILE A 119 9.49 -11.02 -43.52
N PRO A 120 10.35 -9.98 -43.63
CA PRO A 120 10.66 -9.39 -44.93
C PRO A 120 11.37 -10.40 -45.82
N ARG A 121 11.01 -10.43 -47.12
CA ARG A 121 11.67 -11.24 -48.15
C ARG A 121 13.17 -10.95 -48.15
N MET A 122 13.99 -11.91 -47.71
CA MET A 122 15.43 -11.84 -47.92
C MET A 122 15.75 -12.49 -49.27
N ALA A 123 16.07 -11.66 -50.26
CA ALA A 123 16.59 -12.15 -51.53
C ALA A 123 18.02 -12.69 -51.30
N GLY A 124 18.18 -14.01 -51.43
CA GLY A 124 19.46 -14.67 -51.60
C GLY A 124 20.35 -14.77 -50.35
N SER A 125 20.14 -15.82 -49.54
CA SER A 125 21.17 -16.34 -48.62
C SER A 125 20.73 -17.69 -48.05
N ASN A 126 21.40 -18.78 -48.45
CA ASN A 126 21.24 -20.13 -47.89
C ASN A 126 21.84 -20.20 -46.46
N LYS A 127 21.20 -19.52 -45.50
CA LYS A 127 21.44 -19.75 -44.07
C LYS A 127 20.15 -20.24 -43.45
N SER A 128 20.19 -21.40 -42.80
CA SER A 128 19.08 -21.83 -41.95
C SER A 128 18.91 -20.80 -40.84
N ASN A 129 17.82 -20.04 -40.90
CA ASN A 129 17.51 -19.06 -39.88
C ASN A 129 16.89 -19.80 -38.68
N ASN A 130 17.74 -20.14 -37.69
CA ASN A 130 17.27 -20.56 -36.38
C ASN A 130 16.72 -19.34 -35.63
N VAL A 131 15.47 -18.99 -35.91
CA VAL A 131 14.75 -17.97 -35.15
C VAL A 131 13.91 -18.70 -34.09
N PHE A 132 14.44 -18.71 -32.85
CA PHE A 132 13.78 -19.19 -31.63
C PHE A 132 13.29 -20.66 -31.66
N ASN A 133 14.23 -21.62 -31.76
CA ASN A 133 14.00 -23.06 -31.55
C ASN A 133 12.96 -23.75 -32.45
N ASN A 134 12.59 -23.16 -33.59
CA ASN A 134 11.78 -23.83 -34.58
C ASN A 134 12.58 -24.03 -35.87
N SER A 135 12.83 -25.30 -36.22
CA SER A 135 13.38 -25.68 -37.53
C SER A 135 12.25 -25.56 -38.56
N LEU A 136 12.34 -24.56 -39.43
CA LEU A 136 11.46 -24.45 -40.60
C LEU A 136 12.12 -25.17 -41.77
N ASN A 137 11.49 -26.24 -42.27
CA ASN A 137 11.90 -26.88 -43.52
C ASN A 137 11.64 -25.93 -44.70
N GLN A 138 12.60 -25.90 -45.63
CA GLN A 138 12.82 -24.84 -46.60
C GLN A 138 11.81 -24.81 -47.77
N ASP A 139 10.82 -25.71 -47.78
CA ASP A 139 10.03 -25.99 -48.99
C ASP A 139 8.79 -25.11 -49.21
N ASN A 140 8.51 -24.12 -48.34
CA ASN A 140 7.33 -23.25 -48.46
C ASN A 140 7.65 -21.75 -48.29
N MET A 141 8.59 -21.21 -49.09
CA MET A 141 8.97 -19.79 -49.06
C MET A 141 8.28 -18.93 -50.15
N ASP A 142 7.03 -19.24 -50.49
CA ASP A 142 6.14 -18.27 -51.17
C ASP A 142 4.86 -18.09 -50.34
N GLY A 143 4.87 -17.07 -49.48
CA GLY A 143 3.72 -16.66 -48.69
C GLY A 143 4.08 -15.85 -47.44
N THR A 144 3.20 -14.94 -47.04
CA THR A 144 3.25 -14.28 -45.74
C THR A 144 2.96 -15.32 -44.65
N TYR A 145 3.98 -15.80 -43.95
CA TYR A 145 3.76 -16.73 -42.84
C TYR A 145 3.20 -15.99 -41.63
N MET A 146 1.99 -16.36 -41.18
CA MET A 146 1.39 -15.85 -39.95
C MET A 146 1.65 -16.83 -38.81
N GLY A 147 2.77 -16.65 -38.10
CA GLY A 147 3.02 -17.38 -36.85
C GLY A 147 2.32 -16.68 -35.68
N ALA A 148 1.51 -17.41 -34.92
CA ALA A 148 1.00 -16.96 -33.63
C ALA A 148 1.91 -17.50 -32.52
N PHE A 149 2.62 -16.62 -31.83
CA PHE A 149 3.43 -17.01 -30.66
C PHE A 149 2.56 -17.03 -29.41
N THR A 150 2.84 -17.95 -28.49
CA THR A 150 2.23 -17.95 -27.16
C THR A 150 3.35 -17.73 -26.13
N ARG A 151 3.36 -16.58 -25.46
CA ARG A 151 4.22 -16.35 -24.30
C ARG A 151 3.42 -16.64 -23.04
N THR A 152 3.89 -17.54 -22.19
CA THR A 152 3.30 -17.77 -20.87
C THR A 152 4.11 -16.99 -19.84
N SER A 153 3.54 -15.95 -19.22
CA SER A 153 4.12 -15.30 -18.06
C SER A 153 3.38 -15.70 -16.78
N SER A 154 4.11 -16.01 -15.71
CA SER A 154 3.55 -16.28 -14.39
C SER A 154 3.81 -15.08 -13.50
N THR A 155 2.74 -14.38 -13.11
CA THR A 155 2.85 -13.30 -12.13
C THR A 155 2.60 -13.86 -10.74
N THR A 156 3.55 -13.68 -9.84
CA THR A 156 3.35 -13.94 -8.41
C THR A 156 2.92 -12.66 -7.73
N LYS A 157 1.90 -12.76 -6.87
CA LYS A 157 1.42 -11.67 -6.03
C LYS A 157 1.90 -11.92 -4.60
N TYR A 158 2.32 -10.85 -3.94
CA TYR A 158 2.74 -10.85 -2.55
C TYR A 158 1.91 -9.83 -1.78
N ASN A 159 1.34 -10.23 -0.66
CA ASN A 159 0.78 -9.29 0.30
C ASN A 159 1.94 -8.76 1.14
N VAL A 160 2.10 -7.43 1.21
CA VAL A 160 3.24 -6.81 1.88
C VAL A 160 2.74 -5.75 2.85
N ASN A 161 3.18 -5.85 4.12
CA ASN A 161 3.09 -4.80 5.11
C ASN A 161 4.49 -4.22 5.37
N TYR A 162 4.59 -2.91 5.33
CA TYR A 162 5.76 -2.16 5.75
C TYR A 162 5.47 -1.55 7.12
N LEU A 163 6.27 -1.93 8.12
CA LEU A 163 6.01 -1.61 9.51
C LEU A 163 7.12 -0.77 10.12
N ILE A 164 6.72 0.05 11.09
CA ILE A 164 7.63 0.76 12.00
C ILE A 164 7.35 0.34 13.43
N PHE A 165 8.36 0.46 14.29
CA PHE A 165 8.13 0.31 15.72
C PHE A 165 7.43 1.58 16.24
N PHE A 166 6.35 1.40 16.98
CA PHE A 166 5.55 2.48 17.53
C PHE A 166 5.21 2.20 18.98
N ASN A 167 5.84 2.94 19.90
CA ASN A 167 5.50 2.86 21.31
C ASN A 167 4.30 3.77 21.63
N SER A 168 3.10 3.24 21.48
CA SER A 168 1.85 3.99 21.66
C SER A 168 1.69 4.50 23.10
N ARG A 169 1.62 5.83 23.30
CA ARG A 169 1.37 6.44 24.63
C ARG A 169 0.01 6.05 25.21
N MET A 170 -0.99 5.81 24.34
CA MET A 170 -2.33 5.36 24.73
C MET A 170 -2.41 3.83 24.86
N GLY A 171 -1.50 3.09 24.21
CA GLY A 171 -1.55 1.64 24.04
C GLY A 171 -2.53 1.16 22.96
N ILE A 172 -2.89 2.03 22.03
CA ILE A 172 -3.70 1.68 20.84
C ILE A 172 -2.75 1.39 19.68
N TYR A 173 -2.94 0.25 19.02
CA TYR A 173 -2.20 -0.18 17.83
C TYR A 173 -3.19 -0.30 16.65
N PRO A 174 -3.20 0.71 15.76
CA PRO A 174 -4.19 0.79 14.70
C PRO A 174 -3.79 0.10 13.40
N VAL A 175 -4.79 -0.12 12.56
CA VAL A 175 -4.65 -0.46 11.14
C VAL A 175 -5.42 0.55 10.28
N ASN A 176 -5.00 0.72 9.03
CA ASN A 176 -5.76 1.52 8.06
C ASN A 176 -7.14 0.90 7.82
N LEU A 177 -8.12 1.75 7.56
CA LEU A 177 -9.45 1.27 7.15
C LEU A 177 -9.36 0.55 5.82
N SER A 178 -9.89 -0.68 5.78
CA SER A 178 -10.15 -1.39 4.53
C SER A 178 -11.28 -0.71 3.75
N ASP A 179 -11.42 -1.04 2.47
CA ASP A 179 -12.54 -0.52 1.66
C ASP A 179 -13.90 -0.95 2.21
N ILE A 180 -13.95 -2.14 2.84
CA ILE A 180 -15.13 -2.63 3.56
C ILE A 180 -15.41 -1.78 4.80
N ASP A 181 -14.39 -1.47 5.61
CA ASP A 181 -14.56 -0.60 6.78
C ASP A 181 -15.08 0.78 6.37
N LYS A 182 -14.52 1.36 5.29
CA LYS A 182 -14.93 2.65 4.75
C LYS A 182 -16.38 2.63 4.26
N SER A 183 -16.73 1.63 3.46
CA SER A 183 -18.08 1.47 2.90
C SER A 183 -19.13 1.26 3.98
N ASN A 184 -18.89 0.35 4.93
CA ASN A 184 -19.85 0.01 5.98
C ASN A 184 -20.13 1.16 6.95
N ASN A 185 -19.18 2.08 7.11
CA ASN A 185 -19.28 3.17 8.09
C ASN A 185 -19.47 4.56 7.43
N GLY A 186 -19.49 4.65 6.10
CA GLY A 186 -19.58 5.92 5.38
C GLY A 186 -18.40 6.86 5.68
N LEU A 187 -17.21 6.31 5.93
CA LEU A 187 -16.00 7.05 6.25
C LEU A 187 -14.98 6.92 5.12
N GLN A 188 -14.21 7.98 4.89
CA GLN A 188 -13.07 7.95 3.96
C GLN A 188 -11.73 7.88 4.69
N THR A 189 -11.72 8.29 5.96
CA THR A 189 -10.54 8.52 6.78
C THR A 189 -10.75 7.96 8.18
N GLY A 190 -9.65 7.80 8.90
CA GLY A 190 -9.60 7.24 10.24
C GLY A 190 -8.73 6.00 10.29
N VAL A 191 -8.66 5.41 11.47
CA VAL A 191 -7.96 4.14 11.68
C VAL A 191 -8.77 3.23 12.57
N LYS A 192 -8.70 1.92 12.32
CA LYS A 192 -9.37 0.91 13.14
C LYS A 192 -8.42 0.45 14.24
N ALA A 193 -8.88 0.48 15.50
CA ALA A 193 -8.17 -0.11 16.62
C ALA A 193 -8.13 -1.63 16.45
N MET A 194 -6.94 -2.19 16.20
CA MET A 194 -6.76 -3.62 15.98
C MET A 194 -6.28 -4.34 17.25
N PHE A 195 -5.43 -3.69 18.02
CA PHE A 195 -4.94 -4.21 19.29
C PHE A 195 -4.90 -3.09 20.33
N ILE A 196 -5.38 -3.40 21.54
CA ILE A 196 -5.31 -2.52 22.71
C ILE A 196 -4.44 -3.21 23.75
N LYS A 197 -3.31 -2.59 24.07
CA LYS A 197 -2.39 -3.11 25.08
C LYS A 197 -3.03 -2.99 26.46
N LYS A 198 -2.93 -4.07 27.24
CA LYS A 198 -3.41 -4.07 28.64
C LYS A 198 -2.60 -3.13 29.52
N ASN A 199 -3.23 -2.62 30.57
CA ASN A 199 -2.63 -1.72 31.55
C ASN A 199 -2.09 -0.42 30.93
N THR A 200 -2.72 0.07 29.86
CA THR A 200 -2.42 1.37 29.25
C THR A 200 -3.63 2.30 29.33
N PRO A 201 -3.47 3.61 29.06
CA PRO A 201 -4.58 4.57 29.15
C PRO A 201 -5.86 4.22 28.37
N ALA A 202 -5.72 3.55 27.21
CA ALA A 202 -6.86 3.15 26.39
C ALA A 202 -7.53 1.84 26.83
N ASP A 203 -6.90 1.08 27.72
CA ASP A 203 -7.43 -0.19 28.22
C ASP A 203 -8.79 0.03 28.91
N GLY A 204 -9.78 -0.81 28.58
CA GLY A 204 -11.17 -0.68 29.02
C GLY A 204 -11.96 0.51 28.45
N GLN A 205 -11.31 1.50 27.83
CA GLN A 205 -11.97 2.69 27.29
C GLN A 205 -12.26 2.57 25.79
N ILE A 206 -11.26 2.07 25.06
CA ILE A 206 -11.30 1.78 23.62
C ILE A 206 -11.40 0.27 23.44
N GLN A 207 -12.14 -0.14 22.41
CA GLN A 207 -12.38 -1.54 22.07
C GLN A 207 -11.79 -1.84 20.70
N GLU A 208 -11.41 -3.10 20.48
CA GLU A 208 -11.08 -3.57 19.14
C GLU A 208 -12.25 -3.28 18.18
N ASN A 209 -11.92 -2.92 16.94
CA ASN A 209 -12.84 -2.45 15.89
C ASN A 209 -13.45 -1.06 16.08
N ASP A 210 -13.12 -0.33 17.15
CA ASP A 210 -13.39 1.11 17.18
C ASP A 210 -12.63 1.81 16.06
N ILE A 211 -13.29 2.74 15.37
CA ILE A 211 -12.62 3.58 14.38
C ILE A 211 -12.29 4.92 15.03
N ILE A 212 -11.01 5.24 15.18
CA ILE A 212 -10.55 6.54 15.67
C ILE A 212 -10.55 7.53 14.51
N ILE A 213 -11.30 8.63 14.69
CA ILE A 213 -11.47 9.70 13.70
C ILE A 213 -10.67 10.93 14.10
N LYS A 214 -10.60 11.25 15.40
CA LYS A 214 -9.84 12.39 15.92
C LYS A 214 -9.06 12.05 17.19
N ILE A 215 -7.91 12.71 17.35
CA ILE A 215 -7.16 12.78 18.60
C ILE A 215 -7.03 14.26 18.98
N GLY A 216 -7.75 14.69 20.02
CA GLY A 216 -7.87 16.10 20.35
C GLY A 216 -8.47 16.89 19.20
N ASN A 217 -7.68 17.80 18.63
CA ASN A 217 -8.08 18.62 17.49
C ASN A 217 -7.60 18.06 16.15
N ASP A 218 -6.79 17.00 16.15
CA ASP A 218 -6.19 16.44 14.94
C ASP A 218 -7.14 15.45 14.26
N ASP A 219 -7.40 15.67 12.97
CA ASP A 219 -8.09 14.71 12.10
C ASP A 219 -7.16 13.54 11.76
N ILE A 220 -7.63 12.32 12.01
CA ILE A 220 -6.87 11.11 11.72
C ILE A 220 -7.22 10.63 10.32
N MET A 221 -6.26 10.73 9.41
CA MET A 221 -6.42 10.36 8.00
C MET A 221 -6.11 8.88 7.76
N ASN A 222 -5.05 8.38 8.40
CA ASN A 222 -4.50 7.04 8.28
C ASN A 222 -3.53 6.75 9.46
N VAL A 223 -2.88 5.57 9.46
CA VAL A 223 -1.94 5.17 10.51
C VAL A 223 -0.79 6.16 10.69
N ASN A 224 -0.26 6.78 9.63
CA ASN A 224 0.82 7.77 9.78
C ASN A 224 0.36 8.99 10.59
N SER A 225 -0.79 9.58 10.23
CA SER A 225 -1.36 10.70 11.02
C SER A 225 -1.68 10.29 12.46
N PHE A 226 -2.11 9.04 12.69
CA PHE A 226 -2.35 8.54 14.05
C PHE A 226 -1.03 8.49 14.85
N VAL A 227 0.03 7.95 14.27
CA VAL A 227 1.34 7.86 14.92
C VAL A 227 1.89 9.25 15.22
N GLU A 228 1.78 10.18 14.27
CA GLU A 228 2.19 11.58 14.44
C GLU A 228 1.45 12.25 15.59
N SER A 229 0.11 12.24 15.56
CA SER A 229 -0.73 12.82 16.61
C SER A 229 -0.52 12.13 17.95
N SER A 230 -0.34 10.81 17.99
CA SER A 230 -0.07 10.09 19.23
C SER A 230 1.29 10.42 19.84
N ASN A 231 2.31 10.65 19.02
CA ASN A 231 3.66 10.99 19.48
C ASN A 231 3.76 12.44 19.99
N SER A 232 2.91 13.34 19.47
CA SER A 232 2.86 14.75 19.90
C SER A 232 2.04 14.98 21.16
N LEU A 233 1.30 13.96 21.64
CA LEU A 233 0.52 14.05 22.88
C LEU A 233 1.40 14.44 24.05
N LYS A 234 0.87 15.30 24.92
CA LYS A 234 1.43 15.61 26.23
C LYS A 234 0.67 14.84 27.31
N SER A 235 1.27 14.73 28.49
CA SER A 235 0.57 14.19 29.66
C SER A 235 -0.65 15.07 30.00
N GLY A 236 -1.73 14.45 30.46
CA GLY A 236 -3.02 15.11 30.69
C GLY A 236 -4.19 14.35 30.07
N PHE A 237 -5.33 15.02 29.91
CA PHE A 237 -6.53 14.43 29.33
C PHE A 237 -6.64 14.77 27.84
N ILE A 238 -6.85 13.76 27.00
CA ILE A 238 -7.10 13.92 25.57
C ILE A 238 -8.47 13.36 25.20
N THR A 239 -9.20 14.09 24.35
CA THR A 239 -10.46 13.59 23.81
C THR A 239 -10.20 12.83 22.51
N LEU A 240 -10.62 11.57 22.45
CA LEU A 240 -10.70 10.79 21.23
C LEU A 240 -12.13 10.86 20.69
N GLN A 241 -12.27 11.19 19.40
CA GLN A 241 -13.53 10.96 18.70
C GLN A 241 -13.44 9.62 17.99
N ILE A 242 -14.32 8.69 18.37
CA ILE A 242 -14.38 7.34 17.80
C ILE A 242 -15.74 7.07 17.14
N LEU A 243 -15.77 6.11 16.23
CA LEU A 243 -16.98 5.46 15.76
C LEU A 243 -17.03 4.04 16.33
N ARG A 244 -18.10 3.72 17.06
CA ARG A 244 -18.38 2.37 17.56
C ARG A 244 -19.76 1.97 17.10
N LYS A 245 -19.86 0.88 16.34
CA LYS A 245 -21.14 0.36 15.80
C LYS A 245 -21.96 1.46 15.10
N GLY A 246 -21.30 2.29 14.28
CA GLY A 246 -21.93 3.38 13.54
C GLY A 246 -22.24 4.66 14.34
N GLN A 247 -21.99 4.69 15.65
CA GLN A 247 -22.23 5.86 16.48
C GLN A 247 -20.94 6.60 16.82
N LYS A 248 -20.94 7.93 16.66
CA LYS A 248 -19.82 8.79 17.07
C LYS A 248 -19.85 8.97 18.58
N ILE A 249 -18.73 8.70 19.24
CA ILE A 249 -18.57 8.77 20.69
C ILE A 249 -17.29 9.54 21.00
N ASN A 250 -17.35 10.43 21.99
CA ASN A 250 -16.17 11.08 22.54
C ASN A 250 -15.69 10.31 23.78
N LYS A 251 -14.41 9.95 23.82
CA LYS A 251 -13.75 9.27 24.94
C LYS A 251 -12.64 10.14 25.50
N ILE A 252 -12.54 10.25 26.82
CA ILE A 252 -11.49 11.04 27.47
C ILE A 252 -10.44 10.07 28.01
N ILE A 253 -9.24 10.14 27.46
CA ILE A 253 -8.12 9.28 27.82
C ILE A 253 -7.12 10.07 28.66
N ALA A 254 -6.69 9.51 29.79
CA ALA A 254 -5.69 10.11 30.66
C ALA A 254 -4.29 9.62 30.27
N ILE A 255 -3.50 10.49 29.64
CA ILE A 255 -2.12 10.23 29.27
C ILE A 255 -1.22 10.58 30.44
N ASN A 256 -0.44 9.59 30.90
CA ASN A 256 0.59 9.80 31.91
C ASN A 256 1.89 10.30 31.25
#